data_AF-A0A1H3HV67-F1
#
_entry.id   AF-A0A1H3HV67-F1
#
_cell.length_a   1.000
_cell.length_b   1.000
_cell.length_c   1.000
_cell.angle_alpha   90.00
_cell.angle_beta   90.00
_cell.angle_gamma   90.00
#
_symmetry.space_group_name_H-M   'P 1'
#
loop_
_entity.id
_entity.type
_entity.pdbx_description
1 polymer ?
#
loop_
_entity_poly.entity_id
_entity_poly.type
_entity_poly.pdbx_seq_one_letter_code
_entity_poly.pdbx_strand_id
1 'polypeptide(L)'
;MPGSVRVSVVPHTPGSVPDFTKWPSFPFEGELRVKQLDDPVAVEPPRKGEDSADCSACAAPDEAYIWVSDRWRVRAMDRPTGLPMVLILESRSHLDLGDLPNLLAAELGVMTVRLERAIRSLDGVARVHVNRWGDGAAHLHVWFLARPRGRLQLRGTFLSLWDDILPPIPESQWRENLALVAAWLAEFGGRPLAAPPRIEWQAPSSLTDQVLGSVLGDDDADDARPDEDGQNAPTAARGDQAMASPGRGDAGGRATATPDAPGVPKRSGDGGAGRAGAEPDAAELGGPPAANDRAVNDGSAATAGSGRNETLAASGQPAVPRATWASAPEPAGS
;
A
#
# COMPACT_ATOMS: atom_id res chain seq x y z
N MET A 1 16.81 -34.50 30.65
CA MET A 1 17.40 -33.41 29.85
C MET A 1 16.81 -33.47 28.43
N PRO A 2 15.90 -32.57 28.04
CA PRO A 2 15.68 -32.32 26.61
C PRO A 2 16.98 -31.72 26.03
N GLY A 3 17.43 -32.24 24.89
CA GLY A 3 18.65 -31.74 24.24
C GLY A 3 18.43 -30.32 23.72
N SER A 4 19.34 -29.40 24.03
CA SER A 4 19.32 -28.05 23.45
C SER A 4 19.52 -28.15 21.94
N VAL A 5 18.46 -27.91 21.18
CA VAL A 5 18.51 -27.82 19.72
C VAL A 5 19.26 -26.55 19.35
N ARG A 6 20.57 -26.67 19.12
CA ARG A 6 21.33 -25.58 18.51
C ARG A 6 20.88 -25.42 17.07
N VAL A 7 20.29 -24.26 16.75
CA VAL A 7 20.21 -23.80 15.37
C VAL A 7 21.64 -23.71 14.82
N SER A 8 21.87 -24.20 13.60
CA SER A 8 23.18 -24.07 12.97
C SER A 8 23.51 -22.60 12.78
N VAL A 9 24.78 -22.23 12.99
CA VAL A 9 25.28 -20.92 12.55
C VAL A 9 25.05 -20.79 11.04
N VAL A 10 24.64 -19.60 10.59
CA VAL A 10 24.45 -19.29 9.17
C VAL A 10 25.79 -19.48 8.44
N PRO A 11 25.84 -20.25 7.33
CA PRO A 11 27.09 -20.49 6.61
C PRO A 11 27.62 -19.22 5.92
N HIS A 12 28.92 -19.21 5.62
CA HIS A 12 29.57 -18.14 4.88
C HIS A 12 28.92 -17.88 3.51
N THR A 13 29.06 -16.65 3.02
CA THR A 13 28.53 -16.18 1.74
C THR A 13 28.93 -17.10 0.56
N PRO A 14 27.98 -17.56 -0.29
CA PRO A 14 28.32 -18.31 -1.48
C PRO A 14 29.05 -17.42 -2.51
N GLY A 15 30.11 -17.95 -3.12
CA GLY A 15 30.90 -17.23 -4.14
C GLY A 15 30.22 -17.07 -5.49
N SER A 16 29.05 -17.69 -5.71
CA SER A 16 28.27 -17.63 -6.96
C SER A 16 26.89 -17.02 -6.74
N VAL A 17 26.38 -16.34 -7.76
CA VAL A 17 25.05 -15.70 -7.74
C VAL A 17 23.95 -16.78 -7.74
N PRO A 18 22.97 -16.75 -6.81
CA PRO A 18 21.88 -17.72 -6.75
C PRO A 18 20.94 -17.68 -7.97
N ASP A 19 20.32 -18.83 -8.31
CA ASP A 19 19.43 -18.97 -9.46
C ASP A 19 18.18 -18.07 -9.44
N PHE A 20 17.78 -17.52 -8.30
CA PHE A 20 16.64 -16.61 -8.23
C PHE A 20 16.84 -15.30 -9.01
N THR A 21 18.08 -14.92 -9.32
CA THR A 21 18.36 -13.74 -10.16
C THR A 21 18.01 -13.96 -11.63
N LYS A 22 17.80 -15.23 -12.04
CA LYS A 22 17.35 -15.63 -13.38
C LYS A 22 15.81 -15.72 -13.47
N TRP A 23 15.09 -15.49 -12.37
CA TRP A 23 13.63 -15.55 -12.38
C TRP A 23 13.07 -14.29 -13.06
N PRO A 24 12.02 -14.38 -13.90
CA PRO A 24 11.45 -13.22 -14.57
C PRO A 24 11.00 -12.09 -13.63
N SER A 25 10.69 -12.41 -12.37
CA SER A 25 10.28 -11.45 -11.34
C SER A 25 11.44 -10.73 -10.63
N PHE A 26 12.69 -11.11 -10.88
CA PHE A 26 13.85 -10.42 -10.32
C PHE A 26 14.02 -9.03 -10.98
N PRO A 27 14.28 -7.95 -10.21
CA PRO A 27 14.16 -6.58 -10.72
C PRO A 27 15.43 -5.98 -11.33
N PHE A 28 16.58 -6.66 -11.29
CA PHE A 28 17.87 -6.09 -11.74
C PHE A 28 18.52 -6.93 -12.85
N GLU A 29 19.16 -6.25 -13.79
CA GLU A 29 19.96 -6.85 -14.87
C GLU A 29 21.43 -6.37 -14.79
N GLY A 30 22.35 -7.09 -15.44
CA GLY A 30 23.79 -6.77 -15.48
C GLY A 30 24.68 -7.69 -14.63
N GLU A 31 25.90 -7.25 -14.33
CA GLU A 31 26.85 -8.02 -13.51
C GLU A 31 26.48 -7.98 -12.02
N LEU A 32 25.87 -9.06 -11.54
CA LEU A 32 25.55 -9.26 -10.13
C LEU A 32 26.69 -9.96 -9.38
N ARG A 33 26.92 -9.59 -8.13
CA ARG A 33 27.88 -10.22 -7.22
C ARG A 33 27.23 -10.32 -5.84
N VAL A 34 27.47 -11.43 -5.12
CA VAL A 34 26.89 -11.61 -3.77
C VAL A 34 27.71 -10.77 -2.78
N LYS A 35 27.07 -9.84 -2.06
CA LYS A 35 27.73 -9.10 -0.97
C LYS A 35 28.19 -10.10 0.08
N GLN A 36 29.44 -10.00 0.53
CA GLN A 36 29.88 -10.74 1.70
C GLN A 36 29.06 -10.30 2.92
N LEU A 37 28.57 -11.28 3.68
CA LEU A 37 28.03 -11.07 5.01
C LEU A 37 29.14 -10.58 5.94
N ASP A 38 28.80 -9.60 6.77
CA ASP A 38 29.66 -9.08 7.83
C ASP A 38 29.67 -10.08 9.01
N ASP A 39 30.68 -10.02 9.89
CA ASP A 39 30.84 -11.00 10.98
C ASP A 39 29.66 -10.98 11.98
N PRO A 40 29.22 -12.14 12.52
CA PRO A 40 28.13 -12.19 13.50
C PRO A 40 28.40 -11.39 14.78
N VAL A 41 27.48 -10.49 15.13
CA VAL A 41 27.53 -9.73 16.38
C VAL A 41 27.08 -10.59 17.58
N ALA A 42 27.65 -10.33 18.76
CA ALA A 42 27.31 -11.06 19.98
C ALA A 42 25.98 -10.61 20.63
N VAL A 43 25.54 -9.38 20.34
CA VAL A 43 24.28 -8.77 20.76
C VAL A 43 23.80 -7.88 19.61
N GLU A 44 22.53 -8.00 19.23
CA GLU A 44 21.92 -7.15 18.22
C GLU A 44 21.50 -5.79 18.82
N PRO A 45 21.57 -4.67 18.07
CA PRO A 45 21.03 -3.39 18.53
C PRO A 45 19.52 -3.47 18.79
N PRO A 46 18.99 -2.74 19.79
CA PRO A 46 17.55 -2.69 20.03
C PRO A 46 16.82 -2.08 18.82
N ARG A 47 15.61 -2.58 18.53
CA ARG A 47 14.81 -2.11 17.40
C ARG A 47 14.17 -0.75 17.74
N LYS A 48 13.61 -0.08 16.73
CA LYS A 48 12.93 1.21 16.94
C LYS A 48 11.72 1.02 17.87
N GLY A 49 11.73 1.74 18.98
CA GLY A 49 10.70 1.67 20.01
C GLY A 49 10.66 0.32 20.75
N GLU A 50 11.80 -0.32 21.01
CA GLU A 50 11.86 -1.49 21.93
C GLU A 50 11.42 -1.10 23.36
N ASP A 51 11.59 0.17 23.75
CA ASP A 51 10.77 0.80 24.80
C ASP A 51 9.52 1.44 24.17
N SER A 52 8.37 1.13 24.76
CA SER A 52 7.08 1.75 24.47
C SER A 52 7.07 3.28 24.57
N ALA A 53 7.92 3.88 25.42
CA ALA A 53 8.01 5.33 25.60
C ALA A 53 8.56 6.04 24.36
N ASP A 54 9.54 5.44 23.68
CA ASP A 54 10.14 5.94 22.44
C ASP A 54 9.42 5.43 21.17
N CYS A 55 8.31 4.70 21.33
CA CYS A 55 7.62 4.07 20.22
C CYS A 55 6.71 5.07 19.48
N SER A 56 7.12 5.44 18.25
CA SER A 56 6.36 6.32 17.37
C SER A 56 4.94 5.82 17.05
N ALA A 57 4.72 4.50 16.98
CA ALA A 57 3.38 3.92 16.80
C ALA A 57 2.51 4.03 18.06
N CYS A 58 3.10 4.08 19.27
CA CYS A 58 2.35 4.36 20.50
C CYS A 58 2.02 5.85 20.64
N ALA A 59 2.94 6.73 20.24
CA ALA A 59 2.74 8.17 20.26
C ALA A 59 1.85 8.71 19.12
N ALA A 60 1.65 7.94 18.04
CA ALA A 60 0.85 8.36 16.89
C ALA A 60 -0.64 8.55 17.24
N PRO A 61 -1.23 9.74 16.99
CA PRO A 61 -2.67 9.96 17.15
C PRO A 61 -3.47 9.14 16.13
N ASP A 62 -4.76 8.94 16.40
CA ASP A 62 -5.66 8.20 15.49
C ASP A 62 -5.62 8.79 14.07
N GLU A 63 -5.55 10.11 13.94
CA GLU A 63 -5.57 10.86 12.68
C GLU A 63 -4.34 10.62 11.78
N ALA A 64 -3.33 9.89 12.25
CA ALA A 64 -2.22 9.37 11.43
C ALA A 64 -2.56 8.05 10.69
N TYR A 65 -3.76 7.51 10.88
CA TYR A 65 -4.22 6.23 10.34
C TYR A 65 -5.41 6.43 9.39
N ILE A 66 -5.65 5.47 8.47
CA ILE A 66 -6.80 5.52 7.56
C ILE A 66 -8.08 4.90 8.14
N TRP A 67 -7.92 4.01 9.12
CA TRP A 67 -9.00 3.38 9.89
C TRP A 67 -8.47 2.97 11.27
N VAL A 68 -9.32 3.08 12.29
CA VAL A 68 -8.98 2.78 13.69
C VAL A 68 -10.12 2.04 14.40
N SER A 69 -9.77 1.24 15.40
CA SER A 69 -10.69 0.55 16.32
C SER A 69 -10.07 0.46 17.72
N ASP A 70 -10.78 -0.11 18.68
CA ASP A 70 -10.33 -0.29 20.07
C ASP A 70 -8.98 -1.00 20.21
N ARG A 71 -8.64 -1.90 19.27
CA ARG A 71 -7.48 -2.82 19.36
C ARG A 71 -6.55 -2.78 18.15
N TRP A 72 -7.05 -2.35 16.99
CA TRP A 72 -6.32 -2.36 15.71
C TRP A 72 -6.40 -1.02 15.00
N ARG A 73 -5.33 -0.65 14.29
CA ARG A 73 -5.23 0.56 13.46
C ARG A 73 -4.62 0.18 12.10
N VAL A 74 -5.00 0.88 11.05
CA VAL A 74 -4.48 0.64 9.69
C VAL A 74 -3.83 1.92 9.16
N ARG A 75 -2.51 1.86 8.93
CA ARG A 75 -1.69 2.97 8.44
C ARG A 75 -1.42 2.82 6.94
N ALA A 76 -1.34 3.95 6.25
CA ALA A 76 -0.81 4.05 4.90
C ALA A 76 0.62 4.61 4.91
N MET A 77 1.31 4.50 3.78
CA MET A 77 2.56 5.24 3.58
C MET A 77 2.29 6.76 3.60
N ASP A 78 3.30 7.58 3.87
CA ASP A 78 3.13 9.04 3.96
C ASP A 78 2.93 9.71 2.57
N ARG A 79 3.02 8.92 1.50
CA ARG A 79 2.90 9.30 0.08
C ARG A 79 2.58 8.07 -0.78
N PRO A 80 2.09 8.22 -2.02
CA PRO A 80 1.92 7.09 -2.95
C PRO A 80 3.23 6.36 -3.26
N THR A 81 3.13 5.04 -3.43
CA THR A 81 4.22 4.13 -3.83
C THR A 81 3.98 3.56 -5.24
N GLY A 82 4.89 2.71 -5.73
CA GLY A 82 4.79 2.10 -7.07
C GLY A 82 3.66 1.08 -7.25
N LEU A 83 3.10 0.55 -6.15
CA LEU A 83 1.97 -0.38 -6.15
C LEU A 83 0.61 0.32 -5.96
N PRO A 84 -0.51 -0.29 -6.43
CA PRO A 84 -1.86 0.26 -6.26
C PRO A 84 -2.28 0.57 -4.81
N MET A 85 -1.71 -0.15 -3.84
CA MET A 85 -1.92 0.06 -2.41
C MET A 85 -0.85 -0.65 -1.59
N VAL A 86 -0.33 0.04 -0.57
CA VAL A 86 0.52 -0.53 0.49
C VAL A 86 0.05 -0.02 1.84
N LEU A 87 -0.32 -0.95 2.73
CA LEU A 87 -0.87 -0.67 4.06
C LEU A 87 -0.16 -1.47 5.15
N ILE A 88 -0.22 -0.97 6.37
CA ILE A 88 0.28 -1.62 7.58
C ILE A 88 -0.90 -1.78 8.56
N LEU A 89 -1.12 -2.99 9.06
CA LEU A 89 -1.96 -3.26 10.22
C LEU A 89 -1.10 -3.21 11.49
N GLU A 90 -1.49 -2.38 12.44
CA GLU A 90 -0.82 -2.22 13.75
C GLU A 90 -1.80 -2.53 14.88
N SER A 91 -1.30 -3.05 16.00
CA SER A 91 -2.06 -3.05 17.25
C SER A 91 -2.18 -1.63 17.83
N ARG A 92 -3.09 -1.43 18.79
CA ARG A 92 -3.02 -0.26 19.69
C ARG A 92 -1.99 -0.49 20.80
N SER A 93 -2.06 -1.66 21.43
CA SER A 93 -1.14 -2.09 22.48
C SER A 93 0.28 -2.27 21.93
N HIS A 94 1.28 -1.89 22.72
CA HIS A 94 2.67 -2.22 22.44
C HIS A 94 2.90 -3.71 22.73
N LEU A 95 3.03 -4.51 21.67
CA LEU A 95 3.23 -5.95 21.66
C LEU A 95 4.02 -6.29 20.39
N ASP A 96 4.83 -7.36 20.39
CA ASP A 96 5.25 -8.02 19.15
C ASP A 96 4.31 -9.21 18.84
N LEU A 97 4.51 -9.88 17.70
CA LEU A 97 3.69 -11.00 17.24
C LEU A 97 3.66 -12.17 18.25
N GLY A 98 4.79 -12.41 18.95
CA GLY A 98 4.92 -13.47 19.95
C GLY A 98 4.20 -13.17 21.27
N ASP A 99 3.94 -11.89 21.57
CA ASP A 99 3.33 -11.45 22.82
C ASP A 99 1.79 -11.36 22.74
N LEU A 100 1.22 -11.65 21.56
CA LEU A 100 -0.22 -11.55 21.34
C LEU A 100 -1.00 -12.57 22.21
N PRO A 101 -1.87 -12.13 23.14
CA PRO A 101 -2.78 -13.04 23.81
C PRO A 101 -3.75 -13.66 22.79
N ASN A 102 -4.20 -14.89 23.04
CA ASN A 102 -4.98 -15.72 22.10
C ASN A 102 -6.14 -14.99 21.38
N LEU A 103 -6.83 -14.06 22.06
CA LEU A 103 -7.90 -13.26 21.46
C LEU A 103 -7.38 -12.27 20.39
N LEU A 104 -6.27 -11.57 20.65
CA LEU A 104 -5.63 -10.71 19.66
C LEU A 104 -4.99 -11.53 18.54
N ALA A 105 -4.42 -12.70 18.83
CA ALA A 105 -3.91 -13.61 17.80
C ALA A 105 -5.02 -14.10 16.85
N ALA A 106 -6.21 -14.41 17.38
CA ALA A 106 -7.38 -14.75 16.57
C ALA A 106 -7.90 -13.54 15.76
N GLU A 107 -7.96 -12.35 16.37
CA GLU A 107 -8.34 -11.12 15.68
C GLU A 107 -7.37 -10.73 14.57
N LEU A 108 -6.05 -10.95 14.73
CA LEU A 108 -5.06 -10.72 13.68
C LEU A 108 -5.36 -11.55 12.43
N GLY A 109 -5.77 -12.81 12.60
CA GLY A 109 -6.22 -13.66 11.49
C GLY A 109 -7.47 -13.10 10.79
N VAL A 110 -8.44 -12.62 11.55
CA VAL A 110 -9.66 -11.99 11.01
C VAL A 110 -9.34 -10.68 10.28
N MET A 111 -8.53 -9.81 10.87
CA MET A 111 -8.11 -8.54 10.28
C MET A 111 -7.25 -8.74 9.03
N THR A 112 -6.42 -9.78 8.99
CA THR A 112 -5.66 -10.17 7.79
C THR A 112 -6.59 -10.52 6.63
N VAL A 113 -7.62 -11.34 6.88
CA VAL A 113 -8.61 -11.71 5.84
C VAL A 113 -9.50 -10.53 5.44
N ARG A 114 -9.79 -9.60 6.37
CA ARG A 114 -10.52 -8.35 6.08
C ARG A 114 -9.72 -7.44 5.15
N LEU A 115 -8.46 -7.13 5.48
CA LEU A 115 -7.58 -6.30 4.66
C LEU A 115 -7.28 -6.93 3.29
N GLU A 116 -7.06 -8.25 3.22
CA GLU A 116 -6.89 -8.97 1.95
C GLU A 116 -8.08 -8.72 1.01
N ARG A 117 -9.30 -8.81 1.54
CA ARG A 117 -10.54 -8.60 0.78
C ARG A 117 -10.73 -7.14 0.38
N ALA A 118 -10.57 -6.20 1.30
CA ALA A 118 -10.72 -4.77 1.04
C ALA A 118 -9.76 -4.28 -0.06
N ILE A 119 -8.48 -4.65 0.05
CA ILE A 119 -7.45 -4.26 -0.90
C ILE A 119 -7.65 -4.99 -2.25
N ARG A 120 -8.12 -6.24 -2.24
CA ARG A 120 -8.42 -6.99 -3.48
C ARG A 120 -9.74 -6.58 -4.15
N SER A 121 -10.64 -5.88 -3.47
CA SER A 121 -11.83 -5.28 -4.10
C SER A 121 -11.56 -4.01 -4.89
N LEU A 122 -10.39 -3.37 -4.69
CA LEU A 122 -9.93 -2.29 -5.56
C LEU A 122 -9.74 -2.81 -7.00
N ASP A 123 -10.19 -2.07 -7.99
CA ASP A 123 -9.95 -2.49 -9.38
C ASP A 123 -8.47 -2.38 -9.75
N GLY A 124 -8.06 -3.10 -10.80
CA GLY A 124 -6.66 -3.28 -11.14
C GLY A 124 -5.87 -4.15 -10.17
N VAL A 125 -6.37 -4.51 -8.98
CA VAL A 125 -5.70 -5.47 -8.07
C VAL A 125 -6.01 -6.92 -8.47
N ALA A 126 -5.07 -7.84 -8.17
CA ALA A 126 -5.23 -9.27 -8.41
C ALA A 126 -4.91 -10.17 -7.20
N ARG A 127 -3.94 -9.80 -6.36
CA ARG A 127 -3.58 -10.50 -5.11
C ARG A 127 -2.97 -9.50 -4.13
N VAL A 128 -3.10 -9.77 -2.83
CA VAL A 128 -2.38 -9.07 -1.77
C VAL A 128 -1.28 -10.00 -1.24
N HIS A 129 -0.08 -9.49 -0.99
CA HIS A 129 0.96 -10.21 -0.25
C HIS A 129 0.97 -9.70 1.18
N VAL A 130 0.99 -10.60 2.16
CA VAL A 130 0.96 -10.28 3.59
C VAL A 130 2.29 -10.68 4.21
N ASN A 131 2.98 -9.75 4.89
CA ASN A 131 4.35 -9.95 5.37
C ASN A 131 4.55 -9.39 6.79
N ARG A 132 5.37 -10.05 7.62
CA ARG A 132 5.88 -9.57 8.91
C ARG A 132 7.40 -9.76 8.92
N TRP A 133 8.13 -8.66 8.77
CA TRP A 133 9.60 -8.62 8.86
C TRP A 133 10.02 -8.25 10.29
N GLY A 134 9.70 -7.04 10.74
CA GLY A 134 9.75 -6.65 12.17
C GLY A 134 11.13 -6.57 12.81
N ASP A 135 12.19 -6.64 12.02
CA ASP A 135 13.57 -6.37 12.43
C ASP A 135 13.80 -4.86 12.64
N GLY A 136 12.99 -4.01 11.97
CA GLY A 136 13.14 -2.55 11.98
C GLY A 136 12.43 -1.81 13.13
N ALA A 137 11.45 -2.42 13.80
CA ALA A 137 10.69 -1.82 14.91
C ALA A 137 10.01 -2.91 15.75
N ALA A 138 9.89 -2.69 17.07
CA ALA A 138 9.37 -3.69 18.00
C ALA A 138 7.84 -3.81 18.01
N HIS A 139 7.14 -2.69 17.87
CA HIS A 139 5.68 -2.64 17.83
C HIS A 139 5.13 -3.46 16.64
N LEU A 140 4.19 -4.36 16.90
CA LEU A 140 3.61 -5.25 15.91
C LEU A 140 3.01 -4.48 14.73
N HIS A 141 3.57 -4.77 13.56
CA HIS A 141 3.14 -4.22 12.29
C HIS A 141 3.15 -5.32 11.22
N VAL A 142 2.07 -5.44 10.44
CA VAL A 142 1.92 -6.44 9.37
C VAL A 142 1.62 -5.72 8.05
N TRP A 143 2.44 -5.98 7.04
CA TRP A 143 2.43 -5.30 5.75
C TRP A 143 1.51 -5.98 4.74
N PHE A 144 0.73 -5.20 4.00
CA PHE A 144 -0.18 -5.64 2.94
C PHE A 144 0.18 -4.92 1.63
N LEU A 145 0.77 -5.64 0.68
CA LEU A 145 1.20 -5.10 -0.62
C LEU A 145 0.26 -5.59 -1.73
N ALA A 146 -0.40 -4.67 -2.44
CA ALA A 146 -1.30 -5.01 -3.53
C ALA A 146 -0.52 -5.30 -4.83
N ARG A 147 -0.58 -6.53 -5.35
CA ARG A 147 -0.11 -6.81 -6.71
C ARG A 147 -1.18 -6.42 -7.73
N PRO A 148 -0.86 -5.56 -8.73
CA PRO A 148 -1.76 -5.31 -9.83
C PRO A 148 -2.00 -6.55 -10.73
N ARG A 149 -3.09 -6.47 -11.48
CA ARG A 149 -3.60 -7.42 -12.47
C ARG A 149 -2.79 -7.31 -13.75
N GLY A 150 -2.67 -8.41 -14.51
CA GLY A 150 -1.88 -8.49 -15.74
C GLY A 150 -0.35 -8.46 -15.58
N ARG A 151 0.19 -7.73 -14.59
CA ARG A 151 1.64 -7.61 -14.33
C ARG A 151 2.21 -8.88 -13.67
N LEU A 152 2.37 -9.94 -14.45
CA LEU A 152 2.89 -11.23 -13.99
C LEU A 152 4.34 -11.18 -13.49
N GLN A 153 5.11 -10.15 -13.86
CA GLN A 153 6.47 -9.92 -13.34
C GLN A 153 6.48 -9.66 -11.83
N LEU A 154 5.41 -9.05 -11.30
CA LEU A 154 5.28 -8.68 -9.87
C LEU A 154 4.81 -9.89 -9.00
N ARG A 155 5.29 -11.09 -9.32
CA ARG A 155 4.93 -12.36 -8.64
C ARG A 155 6.05 -12.83 -7.72
N GLY A 156 5.66 -13.32 -6.54
CA GLY A 156 6.58 -13.88 -5.56
C GLY A 156 7.36 -12.81 -4.79
N THR A 157 8.55 -13.21 -4.33
CA THR A 157 9.31 -12.56 -3.26
C THR A 157 9.67 -11.09 -3.49
N PHE A 158 9.91 -10.68 -4.73
CA PHE A 158 10.48 -9.37 -5.05
C PHE A 158 9.45 -8.22 -5.11
N LEU A 159 8.21 -8.42 -4.67
CA LEU A 159 7.14 -7.40 -4.80
C LEU A 159 7.46 -6.09 -4.06
N SER A 160 8.12 -6.15 -2.90
CA SER A 160 8.55 -4.94 -2.16
C SER A 160 9.65 -4.17 -2.89
N LEU A 161 10.67 -4.85 -3.40
CA LEU A 161 11.72 -4.22 -4.22
C LEU A 161 11.14 -3.55 -5.47
N TRP A 162 10.11 -4.12 -6.08
CA TRP A 162 9.39 -3.48 -7.19
C TRP A 162 8.57 -2.26 -6.75
N ASP A 163 8.08 -2.17 -5.52
CA ASP A 163 7.36 -0.99 -4.99
C ASP A 163 8.28 0.22 -4.84
N ASP A 164 9.53 0.00 -4.41
CA ASP A 164 10.59 1.01 -4.31
C ASP A 164 11.13 1.47 -5.68
N ILE A 165 11.09 0.59 -6.70
CA ILE A 165 11.65 0.83 -8.04
C ILE A 165 10.63 1.48 -9.00
N LEU A 166 9.34 1.14 -8.87
CA LEU A 166 8.31 1.63 -9.78
C LEU A 166 7.94 3.10 -9.49
N PRO A 167 7.63 3.90 -10.53
CA PRO A 167 7.16 5.27 -10.33
C PRO A 167 5.83 5.26 -9.55
N PRO A 168 5.62 6.22 -8.64
CA PRO A 168 4.46 6.24 -7.75
C PRO A 168 3.15 6.42 -8.51
N ILE A 169 2.08 5.78 -8.05
CA ILE A 169 0.75 5.95 -8.63
C ILE A 169 0.22 7.39 -8.41
N PRO A 170 -0.72 7.89 -9.25
CA PRO A 170 -1.32 9.21 -9.07
C PRO A 170 -1.96 9.38 -7.68
N GLU A 171 -1.69 10.52 -7.03
CA GLU A 171 -2.10 10.73 -5.64
C GLU A 171 -3.63 10.76 -5.46
N SER A 172 -4.38 11.25 -6.46
CA SER A 172 -5.84 11.18 -6.46
C SER A 172 -6.36 9.75 -6.39
N GLN A 173 -5.84 8.86 -7.23
CA GLN A 173 -6.18 7.44 -7.24
C GLN A 173 -5.77 6.74 -5.93
N TRP A 174 -4.61 7.10 -5.38
CA TRP A 174 -4.15 6.58 -4.11
C TRP A 174 -5.08 6.98 -2.96
N ARG A 175 -5.43 8.27 -2.84
CA ARG A 175 -6.37 8.78 -1.82
C ARG A 175 -7.77 8.15 -1.95
N GLU A 176 -8.26 7.95 -3.17
CA GLU A 176 -9.50 7.20 -3.43
C GLU A 176 -9.41 5.75 -2.94
N ASN A 177 -8.33 5.03 -3.29
CA ASN A 177 -8.10 3.66 -2.83
C ASN A 177 -8.02 3.56 -1.30
N LEU A 178 -7.40 4.52 -0.62
CA LEU A 178 -7.35 4.58 0.85
C LEU A 178 -8.76 4.73 1.45
N ALA A 179 -9.57 5.62 0.89
CA ALA A 179 -10.94 5.85 1.35
C ALA A 179 -11.84 4.63 1.14
N LEU A 180 -11.72 3.95 0.00
CA LEU A 180 -12.45 2.71 -0.29
C LEU A 180 -12.10 1.60 0.71
N VAL A 181 -10.81 1.40 1.01
CA VAL A 181 -10.38 0.41 2.01
C VAL A 181 -10.85 0.79 3.43
N ALA A 182 -10.74 2.06 3.81
CA ALA A 182 -11.19 2.54 5.12
C ALA A 182 -12.70 2.37 5.31
N ALA A 183 -13.50 2.72 4.31
CA ALA A 183 -14.95 2.54 4.31
C ALA A 183 -15.34 1.05 4.38
N TRP A 184 -14.68 0.18 3.61
CA TRP A 184 -14.92 -1.27 3.65
C TRP A 184 -14.62 -1.87 5.03
N LEU A 185 -13.55 -1.44 5.70
CA LEU A 185 -13.24 -1.89 7.06
C LEU A 185 -14.30 -1.44 8.07
N ALA A 186 -14.89 -0.25 7.88
CA ALA A 186 -15.93 0.29 8.75
C ALA A 186 -17.24 -0.53 8.75
N GLU A 187 -17.53 -1.29 7.68
CA GLU A 187 -18.65 -2.26 7.66
C GLU A 187 -18.54 -3.33 8.76
N PHE A 188 -17.32 -3.55 9.27
CA PHE A 188 -17.01 -4.52 10.32
C PHE A 188 -16.69 -3.87 11.67
N GLY A 189 -16.99 -2.58 11.84
CA GLY A 189 -16.72 -1.77 13.03
C GLY A 189 -15.47 -0.89 12.90
N GLY A 190 -15.14 -0.20 13.98
CA GLY A 190 -14.12 0.86 13.97
C GLY A 190 -14.62 2.15 13.31
N ARG A 191 -13.69 3.05 12.99
CA ARG A 191 -13.92 4.41 12.48
C ARG A 191 -13.03 4.64 11.25
N PRO A 192 -13.58 4.95 10.06
CA PRO A 192 -12.79 5.37 8.92
C PRO A 192 -12.30 6.81 9.12
N LEU A 193 -11.11 7.09 8.59
CA LEU A 193 -10.43 8.38 8.70
C LEU A 193 -9.97 8.91 7.33
N ALA A 194 -9.61 8.01 6.40
CA ALA A 194 -9.47 8.38 4.99
C ALA A 194 -10.85 8.69 4.40
N ALA A 195 -11.12 9.97 4.15
CA ALA A 195 -12.33 10.40 3.44
C ALA A 195 -12.15 10.28 1.92
N PRO A 196 -13.19 9.91 1.16
CA PRO A 196 -13.13 9.90 -0.30
C PRO A 196 -12.89 11.31 -0.85
N PRO A 197 -12.29 11.45 -2.05
CA PRO A 197 -12.21 12.73 -2.73
C PRO A 197 -13.62 13.33 -2.86
N ARG A 198 -13.76 14.63 -2.59
CA ARG A 198 -15.05 15.32 -2.73
C ARG A 198 -15.44 15.27 -4.21
N ILE A 199 -16.64 14.77 -4.50
CA ILE A 199 -17.19 14.85 -5.86
C ILE A 199 -17.45 16.32 -6.15
N GLU A 200 -16.62 16.93 -7.00
CA GLU A 200 -16.84 18.27 -7.52
C GLU A 200 -18.01 18.23 -8.51
N TRP A 201 -19.22 18.35 -7.96
CA TRP A 201 -20.47 18.44 -8.72
C TRP A 201 -20.52 19.73 -9.53
N GLN A 202 -19.95 19.69 -10.72
CA GLN A 202 -20.11 20.73 -11.73
C GLN A 202 -21.52 20.68 -12.32
N ALA A 203 -22.15 21.84 -12.47
CA ALA A 203 -23.44 21.94 -13.16
C ALA A 203 -23.24 21.69 -14.68
N PRO A 204 -24.20 21.07 -15.39
CA PRO A 204 -24.07 20.83 -16.83
C PRO A 204 -23.82 22.09 -17.68
N SER A 205 -24.25 23.26 -17.20
CA SER A 205 -23.94 24.56 -17.80
C SER A 205 -22.45 24.89 -17.77
N SER A 206 -21.76 24.64 -16.65
CA SER A 206 -20.34 24.96 -16.48
C SER A 206 -19.43 24.18 -17.45
N LEU A 207 -19.85 22.98 -17.86
CA LEU A 207 -19.16 22.20 -18.90
C LEU A 207 -19.32 22.87 -20.28
N THR A 208 -20.46 23.51 -20.55
CA THR A 208 -20.71 24.24 -21.80
C THR A 208 -19.90 25.54 -21.84
N ASP A 209 -19.84 26.26 -20.72
CA ASP A 209 -19.05 27.49 -20.59
C ASP A 209 -17.54 27.23 -20.75
N GLN A 210 -17.02 26.12 -20.18
CA GLN A 210 -15.62 25.72 -20.37
C GLN A 210 -15.31 25.34 -21.83
N VAL A 211 -16.21 24.59 -22.49
CA VAL A 211 -16.03 24.24 -23.92
C VAL A 211 -16.02 25.51 -24.78
N LEU A 212 -16.98 26.43 -24.58
CA LEU A 212 -17.03 27.69 -25.32
C LEU A 212 -15.79 28.57 -25.05
N GLY A 213 -15.36 28.67 -23.79
CA GLY A 213 -14.14 29.39 -23.43
C GLY A 213 -12.87 28.82 -24.08
N SER A 214 -12.80 27.50 -24.27
CA SER A 214 -11.68 26.84 -24.95
C SER A 214 -11.71 26.95 -26.49
N VAL A 215 -12.83 27.39 -27.07
CA VAL A 215 -13.04 27.52 -28.53
C VAL A 215 -12.96 28.97 -29.01
N LEU A 216 -13.07 29.95 -28.11
CA LEU A 216 -13.09 31.39 -28.40
C LEU A 216 -11.84 32.13 -27.91
N GLY A 217 -10.73 31.40 -27.67
CA GLY A 217 -9.55 31.91 -26.96
C GLY A 217 -8.23 31.69 -27.68
N ASP A 218 -8.14 32.01 -28.98
CA ASP A 218 -6.87 32.00 -29.72
C ASP A 218 -6.82 33.00 -30.92
N ASP A 219 -7.81 33.90 -31.04
CA ASP A 219 -7.88 34.97 -32.06
C ASP A 219 -7.93 36.36 -31.36
N ASP A 220 -7.34 37.38 -32.00
CA ASP A 220 -7.14 38.78 -31.54
C ASP A 220 -6.32 38.97 -30.24
N ALA A 221 -5.18 39.70 -30.23
CA ALA A 221 -4.59 40.56 -31.25
C ALA A 221 -3.09 40.89 -30.97
N ASP A 222 -2.36 41.29 -32.02
CA ASP A 222 -1.44 42.44 -31.95
C ASP A 222 -1.51 43.24 -33.27
N ASP A 223 -1.22 44.54 -33.21
CA ASP A 223 -1.73 45.55 -34.14
C ASP A 223 -0.79 45.85 -35.33
N ALA A 224 -1.36 46.06 -36.51
CA ALA A 224 -0.61 46.25 -37.75
C ALA A 224 -0.44 47.75 -38.09
N ARG A 225 0.79 48.15 -38.44
CA ARG A 225 1.05 49.45 -39.08
C ARG A 225 1.90 49.27 -40.35
N PRO A 226 1.53 49.92 -41.47
CA PRO A 226 2.26 49.82 -42.73
C PRO A 226 3.35 50.89 -42.84
N ASP A 227 4.38 50.60 -43.64
CA ASP A 227 5.20 51.57 -44.36
C ASP A 227 5.42 51.04 -45.79
N GLU A 228 5.61 51.94 -46.75
CA GLU A 228 5.64 51.66 -48.19
C GLU A 228 7.08 51.47 -48.71
N ASP A 229 7.34 50.48 -49.59
CA ASP A 229 7.89 50.67 -50.96
C ASP A 229 8.32 49.37 -51.66
N GLY A 230 8.49 49.43 -53.00
CA GLY A 230 9.49 48.60 -53.72
C GLY A 230 9.02 47.37 -54.53
N GLN A 231 9.19 47.43 -55.86
CA GLN A 231 9.01 46.32 -56.80
C GLN A 231 9.80 45.03 -56.47
N ASN A 232 9.19 43.86 -56.71
CA ASN A 232 9.48 43.06 -57.93
C ASN A 232 8.56 41.82 -58.12
N ALA A 233 8.43 41.40 -59.39
CA ALA A 233 7.85 40.14 -59.87
C ALA A 233 8.95 39.35 -60.64
N PRO A 234 8.74 38.16 -61.27
CA PRO A 234 7.53 37.31 -61.44
C PRO A 234 7.80 35.85 -60.94
N THR A 235 7.23 34.70 -61.37
CA THR A 235 6.43 34.29 -62.56
C THR A 235 5.68 32.96 -62.34
N ALA A 236 4.43 32.86 -62.83
CA ALA A 236 3.68 31.60 -63.12
C ALA A 236 3.38 30.65 -61.92
N ALA A 237 2.47 29.67 -61.99
CA ALA A 237 1.74 29.09 -63.13
C ALA A 237 0.28 28.65 -62.78
N ARG A 238 -0.44 28.17 -63.81
CA ARG A 238 -1.88 27.76 -63.81
C ARG A 238 -2.20 26.57 -62.89
N GLY A 239 -3.46 26.50 -62.44
CA GLY A 239 -4.06 25.31 -61.82
C GLY A 239 -5.57 25.46 -61.59
N ASP A 240 -6.36 25.37 -62.67
CA ASP A 240 -7.80 25.66 -62.68
C ASP A 240 -8.69 24.40 -62.58
N GLN A 241 -9.97 24.61 -62.24
CA GLN A 241 -11.14 23.70 -62.25
C GLN A 241 -11.59 23.01 -60.95
N ALA A 242 -12.88 22.65 -60.92
CA ALA A 242 -13.70 22.60 -59.71
C ALA A 242 -14.74 21.47 -59.68
N MET A 243 -15.31 21.25 -58.49
CA MET A 243 -16.69 20.84 -58.20
C MET A 243 -17.32 19.63 -58.94
N ALA A 244 -17.52 18.53 -58.20
CA ALA A 244 -18.75 17.72 -58.30
C ALA A 244 -18.98 16.87 -57.03
N SER A 245 -20.24 16.75 -56.59
CA SER A 245 -20.72 15.71 -55.67
C SER A 245 -21.77 14.84 -56.38
N PRO A 246 -21.88 13.55 -56.02
CA PRO A 246 -23.07 13.09 -55.29
C PRO A 246 -22.72 12.05 -54.19
N GLY A 247 -23.62 11.57 -53.33
CA GLY A 247 -25.02 11.97 -53.08
C GLY A 247 -26.00 10.78 -53.01
N ARG A 248 -26.45 10.38 -51.80
CA ARG A 248 -27.34 9.21 -51.47
C ARG A 248 -26.64 7.85 -51.73
N GLY A 249 -27.00 6.70 -51.13
CA GLY A 249 -28.00 6.26 -50.14
C GLY A 249 -28.02 4.70 -50.11
N ASP A 250 -28.73 3.94 -49.26
CA ASP A 250 -29.54 4.25 -48.06
C ASP A 250 -29.87 2.94 -47.27
N ALA A 251 -30.36 3.05 -46.03
CA ALA A 251 -31.11 2.07 -45.18
C ALA A 251 -30.70 0.57 -45.01
N GLY A 252 -30.72 0.10 -43.75
CA GLY A 252 -30.95 -1.32 -43.35
C GLY A 252 -29.70 -2.10 -42.88
N GLY A 253 -29.79 -3.06 -41.94
CA GLY A 253 -30.95 -3.55 -41.18
C GLY A 253 -30.55 -4.41 -39.97
N ARG A 254 -31.47 -4.59 -39.00
CA ARG A 254 -31.24 -5.20 -37.67
C ARG A 254 -31.57 -6.71 -37.65
N ALA A 255 -30.68 -7.54 -37.11
CA ALA A 255 -31.01 -8.90 -36.66
C ALA A 255 -30.13 -9.36 -35.47
N THR A 256 -30.69 -10.16 -34.57
CA THR A 256 -30.04 -10.71 -33.36
C THR A 256 -30.13 -12.24 -33.37
N ALA A 257 -29.09 -12.95 -32.91
CA ALA A 257 -29.15 -14.40 -32.71
C ALA A 257 -28.25 -14.92 -31.56
N THR A 258 -28.92 -15.49 -30.56
CA THR A 258 -28.48 -16.60 -29.67
C THR A 258 -29.64 -17.63 -29.74
N PRO A 259 -29.43 -18.95 -29.51
CA PRO A 259 -28.84 -19.57 -28.31
C PRO A 259 -27.67 -20.51 -28.73
N ASP A 260 -27.28 -21.63 -28.09
CA ASP A 260 -27.80 -22.42 -26.97
C ASP A 260 -26.68 -23.26 -26.30
N ALA A 261 -26.96 -23.95 -25.18
CA ALA A 261 -26.02 -24.86 -24.52
C ALA A 261 -26.70 -26.05 -23.78
N PRO A 262 -26.24 -27.29 -24.05
CA PRO A 262 -26.33 -28.41 -23.10
C PRO A 262 -24.96 -29.04 -22.79
N GLY A 263 -24.72 -29.71 -21.66
CA GLY A 263 -25.60 -30.00 -20.53
C GLY A 263 -24.85 -30.71 -19.39
N VAL A 264 -25.55 -31.05 -18.30
CA VAL A 264 -24.95 -31.56 -17.04
C VAL A 264 -25.10 -33.09 -16.90
N PRO A 265 -24.04 -33.86 -16.56
CA PRO A 265 -24.16 -35.26 -16.16
C PRO A 265 -24.63 -35.41 -14.70
N LYS A 266 -25.47 -36.43 -14.44
CA LYS A 266 -26.13 -36.64 -13.14
C LYS A 266 -25.20 -37.16 -12.03
N ARG A 267 -25.60 -36.83 -10.80
CA ARG A 267 -25.13 -37.41 -9.53
C ARG A 267 -25.67 -38.84 -9.37
N SER A 268 -24.79 -39.82 -9.18
CA SER A 268 -25.16 -41.14 -8.66
C SER A 268 -25.20 -41.12 -7.12
N GLY A 269 -25.95 -42.02 -6.50
CA GLY A 269 -25.98 -42.14 -5.04
C GLY A 269 -26.47 -43.50 -4.56
N ASP A 270 -25.75 -44.06 -3.60
CA ASP A 270 -26.09 -45.16 -2.69
C ASP A 270 -25.13 -45.06 -1.48
N GLY A 271 -25.43 -45.54 -0.28
CA GLY A 271 -26.69 -46.17 0.16
C GLY A 271 -26.66 -46.64 1.63
N GLY A 272 -26.91 -45.74 2.59
CA GLY A 272 -27.18 -46.07 4.00
C GLY A 272 -26.00 -46.52 4.88
N ALA A 273 -26.17 -46.84 6.18
CA ALA A 273 -27.23 -46.44 7.12
C ALA A 273 -26.89 -46.77 8.60
N GLY A 274 -27.02 -45.79 9.51
CA GLY A 274 -27.11 -45.99 10.98
C GLY A 274 -25.79 -46.25 11.74
N ARG A 275 -25.76 -46.23 13.09
CA ARG A 275 -26.80 -45.80 14.06
C ARG A 275 -26.23 -45.63 15.50
N ALA A 276 -26.57 -44.51 16.15
CA ALA A 276 -26.72 -44.29 17.62
C ALA A 276 -25.60 -44.62 18.66
N GLY A 277 -25.48 -43.74 19.66
CA GLY A 277 -24.78 -43.96 20.95
C GLY A 277 -23.29 -43.57 20.98
N ALA A 278 -22.72 -43.10 22.10
CA ALA A 278 -23.31 -42.66 23.38
C ALA A 278 -22.31 -41.73 24.13
N GLU A 279 -22.77 -41.03 25.17
CA GLU A 279 -21.92 -40.31 26.12
C GLU A 279 -21.21 -41.31 27.08
N PRO A 280 -20.14 -40.85 27.76
CA PRO A 280 -20.07 -41.06 29.20
C PRO A 280 -19.83 -39.77 30.00
N ASP A 281 -20.23 -39.80 31.26
CA ASP A 281 -20.31 -38.65 32.18
C ASP A 281 -19.15 -38.60 33.20
N ALA A 282 -19.00 -37.43 33.83
CA ALA A 282 -18.34 -37.09 35.09
C ALA A 282 -17.08 -37.83 35.59
N ALA A 283 -16.03 -37.03 35.86
CA ALA A 283 -15.09 -37.28 36.96
C ALA A 283 -14.58 -35.95 37.55
N GLU A 284 -15.00 -35.61 38.77
CA GLU A 284 -14.44 -34.48 39.53
C GLU A 284 -13.08 -34.84 40.15
N LEU A 285 -12.17 -33.87 40.22
CA LEU A 285 -11.17 -33.76 41.30
C LEU A 285 -10.95 -32.29 41.66
N GLY A 286 -11.35 -31.90 42.87
CA GLY A 286 -11.20 -30.53 43.37
C GLY A 286 -9.84 -30.25 44.04
N GLY A 287 -9.39 -29.00 43.95
CA GLY A 287 -8.20 -28.46 44.63
C GLY A 287 -8.36 -26.96 44.88
N PRO A 288 -7.79 -26.38 45.95
CA PRO A 288 -8.24 -25.11 46.52
C PRO A 288 -7.75 -23.85 45.77
N PRO A 289 -8.48 -22.72 45.88
CA PRO A 289 -8.09 -21.45 45.28
C PRO A 289 -6.96 -20.74 46.06
N ALA A 290 -6.05 -20.10 45.33
CA ALA A 290 -5.10 -19.13 45.88
C ALA A 290 -5.78 -17.75 46.07
N ALA A 291 -5.28 -16.96 47.02
CA ALA A 291 -5.96 -15.75 47.50
C ALA A 291 -5.81 -14.53 46.55
N ASN A 292 -6.84 -13.68 46.57
CA ASN A 292 -6.82 -12.33 46.00
C ASN A 292 -6.40 -11.32 47.07
N ASP A 293 -5.12 -10.95 47.14
CA ASP A 293 -4.68 -9.84 47.98
C ASP A 293 -4.93 -8.49 47.29
N ARG A 294 -6.02 -7.82 47.71
CA ARG A 294 -6.26 -6.41 47.39
C ARG A 294 -5.45 -5.51 48.32
N ALA A 295 -4.26 -5.12 47.90
CA ALA A 295 -3.57 -3.99 48.50
C ALA A 295 -4.24 -2.67 48.05
N VAL A 296 -5.04 -2.07 48.93
CA VAL A 296 -5.51 -0.69 48.79
C VAL A 296 -4.40 0.25 49.27
N ASN A 297 -4.16 1.35 48.57
CA ASN A 297 -3.58 2.53 49.21
C ASN A 297 -4.11 3.82 48.57
N ASP A 298 -4.62 4.71 49.40
CA ASP A 298 -5.15 6.02 49.01
C ASP A 298 -4.17 7.14 49.39
N GLY A 299 -4.24 8.25 48.65
CA GLY A 299 -3.60 9.52 49.02
C GLY A 299 -2.21 9.75 48.41
N SER A 300 -1.79 10.99 48.17
CA SER A 300 -2.51 12.26 48.39
C SER A 300 -2.13 13.32 47.34
N ALA A 301 -2.98 14.33 47.20
CA ALA A 301 -2.82 15.39 46.20
C ALA A 301 -1.81 16.47 46.62
N ALA A 302 -1.19 17.10 45.62
CA ALA A 302 -0.59 18.43 45.72
C ALA A 302 -1.14 19.29 44.57
N THR A 303 -1.46 20.55 44.87
CA THR A 303 -2.12 21.48 43.94
C THR A 303 -1.25 22.71 43.62
N ALA A 304 -1.72 23.51 42.66
CA ALA A 304 -1.12 24.72 42.08
C ALA A 304 -0.02 24.47 41.01
N GLY A 305 0.10 25.33 39.98
CA GLY A 305 -0.62 26.60 39.76
C GLY A 305 -0.69 27.04 38.29
N SER A 306 -1.51 28.08 38.04
CA SER A 306 -1.72 28.67 36.71
C SER A 306 -0.54 29.59 36.31
N GLY A 307 -0.06 29.48 35.07
CA GLY A 307 1.20 30.11 34.64
C GLY A 307 1.32 30.36 33.12
N ARG A 308 0.46 31.25 32.60
CA ARG A 308 0.63 32.08 31.38
C ARG A 308 1.56 31.61 30.24
N ASN A 309 0.90 31.26 29.14
CA ASN A 309 1.24 31.61 27.74
C ASN A 309 2.35 32.69 27.54
N GLU A 310 3.48 32.32 26.93
CA GLU A 310 4.39 33.23 26.21
C GLU A 310 4.78 32.64 24.85
N THR A 311 4.87 33.51 23.84
CA THR A 311 5.15 33.15 22.44
C THR A 311 6.65 33.18 22.17
N LEU A 312 7.22 32.17 21.51
CA LEU A 312 8.58 32.23 20.97
C LEU A 312 8.66 31.65 19.55
N ALA A 313 9.58 32.20 18.77
CA ALA A 313 9.52 32.21 17.32
C ALA A 313 10.25 31.04 16.63
N ALA A 314 10.07 30.96 15.31
CA ALA A 314 10.59 29.89 14.47
C ALA A 314 12.12 29.75 14.49
N SER A 315 12.56 28.50 14.70
CA SER A 315 13.81 27.93 14.21
C SER A 315 13.45 26.54 13.64
N GLY A 316 13.99 26.05 12.54
CA GLY A 316 15.18 26.48 11.81
C GLY A 316 15.91 25.20 11.40
N GLN A 317 15.63 24.67 10.20
CA GLN A 317 16.10 23.35 9.79
C GLN A 317 17.63 23.28 9.71
N PRO A 318 18.30 22.31 10.36
CA PRO A 318 19.69 22.00 10.05
C PRO A 318 19.77 21.28 8.70
N ALA A 319 20.50 21.85 7.74
CA ALA A 319 20.73 21.22 6.44
C ALA A 319 21.69 20.03 6.55
N VAL A 320 21.33 18.89 5.94
CA VAL A 320 22.21 17.72 5.87
C VAL A 320 23.25 17.92 4.76
N PRO A 321 24.57 17.88 5.05
CA PRO A 321 25.59 18.05 4.03
C PRO A 321 25.69 16.83 3.10
N ARG A 322 25.82 17.08 1.79
CA ARG A 322 26.11 16.03 0.80
C ARG A 322 27.50 15.44 1.05
N ALA A 323 27.58 14.13 1.24
CA ALA A 323 28.85 13.40 1.25
C ALA A 323 29.45 13.35 -0.17
N THR A 324 30.49 14.16 -0.42
CA THR A 324 31.29 14.08 -1.65
C THR A 324 32.29 12.93 -1.55
N TRP A 325 32.10 11.88 -2.36
CA TRP A 325 33.05 10.78 -2.47
C TRP A 325 34.25 11.24 -3.30
N ALA A 326 35.45 11.27 -2.71
CA ALA A 326 36.69 11.59 -3.40
C ALA A 326 37.27 10.33 -4.06
N SER A 327 37.66 10.43 -5.33
CA SER A 327 38.28 9.34 -6.08
C SER A 327 39.66 8.97 -5.51
N ALA A 328 39.93 7.68 -5.36
CA ALA A 328 41.28 7.17 -5.12
C ALA A 328 42.10 7.20 -6.43
N PRO A 329 43.43 7.42 -6.37
CA PRO A 329 44.29 7.45 -7.56
C PRO A 329 44.61 6.05 -8.09
N GLU A 330 44.88 5.96 -9.40
CA GLU A 330 45.37 4.74 -10.05
C GLU A 330 46.83 4.40 -9.65
N PRO A 331 47.21 3.12 -9.58
CA PRO A 331 48.60 2.72 -9.37
C PRO A 331 49.43 2.89 -10.65
N ALA A 332 50.48 3.71 -10.58
CA ALA A 332 51.50 3.75 -11.63
C ALA A 332 52.29 2.43 -11.66
N GLY A 333 52.55 1.90 -12.86
CA GLY A 333 53.21 0.60 -13.04
C GLY A 333 54.73 0.63 -12.94
N SER A 334 55.31 -0.53 -12.59
CA SER A 334 56.71 -0.91 -12.77
C SER A 334 56.81 -2.44 -12.77
#